data_AF-A0A831U4C2-F1
#
_entry.id   AF-A0A831U4C2-F1
#
_cell.length_a   1.000
_cell.length_b   1.000
_cell.length_c   1.000
_cell.angle_alpha   90.00
_cell.angle_beta   90.00
_cell.angle_gamma   90.00
#
_symmetry.space_group_name_H-M   'P 1'
#
loop_
_entity.id
_entity.type
_entity.pdbx_description
1 polymer ?
#
loop_
_entity_poly.entity_id
_entity_poly.type
_entity_poly.pdbx_seq_one_letter_code
_entity_poly.pdbx_strand_id
1 'polypeptide(L)' 'MRRRNRWVKTLFWGSVLGVAALLLVVFSGVAVGAFEQRTLPVPQPVPFSHALHAGGLGLSCRYCHAAVEHAAYAGL' A
#
# COMPACT_ATOMS: atom_id res chain seq x y z
N MET A 1 -49.31 11.09 21.04
CA MET A 1 -48.94 9.90 20.24
C MET A 1 -47.77 10.23 19.32
N ARG A 2 -46.52 9.89 19.70
CA ARG A 2 -45.34 10.14 18.85
C ARG A 2 -45.23 9.01 17.83
N ARG A 3 -45.73 9.19 16.60
CA ARG A 3 -45.50 8.23 15.50
C ARG A 3 -43.99 8.14 15.29
N ARG A 4 -43.37 7.10 15.86
CA ARG A 4 -41.95 6.81 15.70
C ARG A 4 -41.77 6.35 14.25
N ASN A 5 -41.30 7.25 13.38
CA ASN A 5 -41.02 6.98 11.97
C ASN A 5 -39.84 6.00 11.85
N ARG A 6 -40.12 4.72 12.12
CA ARG A 6 -39.18 3.61 12.00
C ARG A 6 -38.59 3.55 10.60
N TRP A 7 -39.40 3.84 9.58
CA TRP A 7 -39.00 3.93 8.17
C TRP A 7 -37.90 4.97 7.91
N VAL A 8 -38.01 6.17 8.49
CA VAL A 8 -36.97 7.20 8.33
C VAL A 8 -35.66 6.76 8.98
N LYS A 9 -35.73 6.12 10.15
CA LYS A 9 -34.55 5.58 10.84
C LYS A 9 -33.91 4.43 10.07
N THR A 10 -34.69 3.51 9.54
CA THR A 10 -34.17 2.38 8.76
C THR A 10 -33.57 2.85 7.44
N LEU A 11 -34.18 3.81 6.76
CA LEU A 11 -33.62 4.39 5.53
C LEU A 11 -32.32 5.16 5.81
N PHE A 12 -32.30 5.97 6.88
CA PHE A 12 -31.09 6.69 7.29
C PHE A 12 -29.94 5.72 7.61
N TRP A 13 -30.15 4.76 8.52
CA TRP A 13 -29.10 3.81 8.87
C TRP A 13 -28.73 2.87 7.72
N GLY A 14 -29.69 2.50 6.87
CA GLY A 14 -29.42 1.76 5.64
C GLY A 14 -28.51 2.52 4.68
N SER A 15 -28.76 3.83 4.48
CA SER A 15 -27.88 4.67 3.66
C SER A 15 -26.48 4.83 4.25
N VAL A 16 -26.36 5.02 5.57
CA VAL A 16 -25.07 5.15 6.26
C VAL A 16 -24.24 3.87 6.11
N LEU A 17 -24.85 2.71 6.34
CA LEU A 17 -24.18 1.41 6.18
C LEU A 17 -23.82 1.14 4.72
N GLY A 18 -24.70 1.49 3.78
CA GLY A 18 -24.42 1.35 2.34
C GLY A 18 -23.24 2.19 1.89
N VAL A 19 -23.19 3.47 2.31
CA VAL A 19 -22.06 4.36 2.02
C VAL A 19 -20.78 3.86 2.68
N ALA A 20 -20.84 3.44 3.94
CA ALA A 20 -19.67 2.90 4.64
C ALA A 20 -19.13 1.65 3.95
N ALA A 21 -20.00 0.72 3.54
CA ALA A 21 -19.59 -0.48 2.80
C ALA A 21 -18.97 -0.13 1.45
N LEU A 22 -19.54 0.82 0.70
CA LEU A 22 -18.98 1.30 -0.56
C LEU A 22 -17.60 1.91 -0.36
N LEU A 23 -17.42 2.78 0.64
CA LEU A 23 -16.13 3.38 0.97
C LEU A 23 -15.09 2.32 1.32
N LEU A 24 -15.48 1.28 2.07
CA LEU A 24 -14.60 0.19 2.47
C LEU A 24 -14.14 -0.64 1.26
N VAL A 25 -15.04 -0.92 0.31
CA VAL A 25 -14.72 -1.62 -0.95
C VAL A 25 -13.79 -0.78 -1.84
N VAL A 26 -14.06 0.52 -1.98
CA VAL A 26 -13.21 1.42 -2.77
C VAL A 26 -11.83 1.54 -2.12
N PHE A 27 -11.77 1.75 -0.80
CA PHE A 27 -10.51 1.85 -0.07
C PHE A 27 -9.68 0.58 -0.17
N SER A 28 -10.30 -0.60 -0.02
CA SER A 28 -9.58 -1.88 -0.12
C SER A 28 -9.04 -2.11 -1.54
N GLY A 29 -9.82 -1.82 -2.58
CA GLY A 29 -9.37 -1.92 -3.97
C GLY A 29 -8.19 -0.99 -4.28
N VAL A 30 -8.25 0.26 -3.85
CA VAL A 30 -7.15 1.23 -4.01
C VAL A 30 -5.92 0.81 -3.22
N ALA A 31 -6.09 0.38 -1.97
CA ALA A 31 -4.99 -0.08 -1.14
C ALA A 31 -4.28 -1.28 -1.78
N VAL A 32 -5.02 -2.31 -2.20
CA VAL A 32 -4.46 -3.50 -2.88
C VAL A 32 -3.73 -3.11 -4.17
N GLY A 33 -4.33 -2.27 -5.02
CA GLY A 33 -3.68 -1.80 -6.25
C GLY A 33 -2.38 -1.03 -6.00
N ALA A 34 -2.32 -0.24 -4.93
CA ALA A 34 -1.10 0.48 -4.54
C ALA A 34 -0.01 -0.44 -3.97
N PHE A 35 -0.36 -1.57 -3.35
CA PHE A 35 0.60 -2.56 -2.87
C PHE A 35 1.22 -3.37 -4.02
N GLU A 36 0.41 -3.77 -5.01
CA GLU A 36 0.86 -4.57 -6.16
C GLU A 36 1.94 -3.85 -7.00
N GLN A 37 1.89 -2.53 -7.10
CA GLN A 37 2.89 -1.75 -7.83
C GLN A 37 4.30 -1.83 -7.21
N ARG A 38 4.42 -2.21 -5.93
CA ARG A 38 5.71 -2.29 -5.23
C ARG A 38 6.43 -3.63 -5.44
N THR A 39 5.73 -4.66 -5.92
CA THR A 39 6.32 -5.99 -6.13
C THR A 39 6.78 -6.20 -7.58
N LEU A 40 6.30 -5.38 -8.52
CA LEU A 40 6.72 -5.46 -9.91
C LEU A 40 8.07 -4.75 -10.13
N PRO A 41 9.03 -5.38 -10.83
CA PRO A 41 10.27 -4.73 -11.21
C PRO A 41 9.97 -3.51 -12.10
N VAL A 42 10.48 -2.35 -11.70
CA VAL A 42 10.39 -1.14 -12.53
C VAL A 42 11.49 -1.23 -13.60
N PRO A 43 11.19 -0.92 -14.88
CA PRO A 43 12.21 -0.87 -15.92
C PRO A 43 13.29 0.16 -15.57
N GLN A 44 14.52 -0.32 -15.40
CA GLN A 44 15.68 0.52 -15.14
C GLN A 44 16.40 0.82 -16.47
N PRO A 45 16.92 2.04 -16.69
CA PRO A 45 17.68 2.37 -17.91
C PRO A 45 18.86 1.42 -18.16
N VAL A 46 19.44 0.90 -17.07
CA VAL A 46 20.49 -0.12 -17.08
C VAL A 46 20.03 -1.28 -16.20
N PRO A 47 20.14 -2.54 -16.66
CA PRO A 47 19.80 -3.70 -15.85
C PRO A 47 20.71 -3.81 -14.62
N PHE A 48 20.14 -3.66 -13.43
CA PHE A 48 20.87 -3.85 -12.17
C PHE A 48 20.55 -5.21 -11.54
N SER A 49 21.58 -5.94 -11.10
CA SER A 49 21.43 -7.27 -10.48
C SER A 49 22.02 -7.29 -9.07
N HIS A 50 21.17 -7.31 -8.04
CA HIS A 50 21.62 -7.50 -6.66
C HIS A 50 22.33 -8.84 -6.45
N ALA A 51 21.91 -9.89 -7.18
CA ALA A 51 22.49 -11.23 -7.08
C ALA A 51 23.97 -11.26 -7.48
N LEU A 52 24.33 -10.52 -8.54
CA LEU A 52 25.74 -10.40 -8.95
C LEU A 52 26.56 -9.64 -7.90
N HIS A 53 26.07 -8.48 -7.44
CA HIS A 53 26.86 -7.59 -6.60
C HIS A 53 27.02 -8.10 -5.16
N ALA A 54 25.93 -8.47 -4.49
CA ALA A 54 25.98 -8.93 -3.10
C ALA A 54 26.34 -10.42 -3.01
N GLY A 55 25.84 -11.25 -3.94
CA GLY A 55 26.09 -12.68 -3.95
C GLY A 55 27.40 -13.04 -4.64
N GLY A 56 27.52 -12.72 -5.93
CA GLY A 56 28.67 -13.11 -6.75
C GLY A 56 29.98 -12.41 -6.37
N LEU A 57 29.93 -11.09 -6.17
CA LEU A 57 31.11 -10.28 -5.86
C LEU A 57 31.34 -10.08 -4.35
N GLY A 58 30.35 -10.39 -3.51
CA GLY A 58 30.44 -10.20 -2.07
C GLY A 58 30.53 -8.74 -1.62
N LEU A 59 30.04 -7.79 -2.43
CA LEU A 59 30.04 -6.37 -2.06
C LEU A 59 29.14 -6.15 -0.83
N SER A 60 29.65 -5.37 0.12
CA SER A 60 28.86 -4.96 1.28
C SER A 60 27.65 -4.12 0.84
N CYS A 61 26.51 -4.28 1.51
CA CYS A 61 25.32 -3.45 1.31
C CYS A 61 25.65 -1.95 1.47
N ARG A 62 26.58 -1.63 2.37
CA ARG A 62 27.04 -0.26 2.68
C ARG A 62 27.72 0.42 1.49
N TYR A 63 28.20 -0.37 0.53
CA TYR A 63 28.90 0.14 -0.65
C TYR A 63 27.97 1.01 -1.52
N CYS A 64 26.71 0.60 -1.66
CA CYS A 64 25.69 1.38 -2.38
C CYS A 64 24.73 2.09 -1.41
N HIS A 65 24.38 1.45 -0.30
CA HIS A 65 23.41 1.96 0.68
C HIS A 65 24.11 2.61 1.86
N ALA A 66 24.63 3.83 1.64
CA ALA A 66 25.45 4.52 2.64
C ALA A 66 24.73 4.77 3.97
N ALA A 67 23.39 4.82 3.98
CA ALA A 67 22.59 5.11 5.16
C ALA A 67 21.91 3.88 5.78
N VAL A 68 22.21 2.67 5.28
CA VAL A 68 21.53 1.41 5.66
C VAL A 68 21.53 1.11 7.15
N GLU A 69 22.52 1.59 7.89
CA GLU A 69 22.66 1.30 9.32
C GLU A 69 22.08 2.38 10.23
N HIS A 70 21.77 3.57 9.69
CA HIS A 70 21.53 4.76 10.50
C HIS A 70 20.27 5.53 10.12
N ALA A 71 19.61 5.20 9.00
CA ALA A 71 18.40 5.87 8.56
C ALA A 71 17.30 4.87 8.20
N ALA A 72 16.05 5.31 8.32
CA ALA A 72 14.87 4.55 7.90
C ALA A 72 14.84 4.32 6.37
N TYR A 73 15.55 5.15 5.61
CA TYR A 73 15.82 4.98 4.20
C TYR A 73 17.28 4.61 4.01
N ALA A 74 17.56 3.43 3.48
CA ALA A 74 18.92 2.90 3.38
C ALA A 74 19.84 3.71 2.45
N GLY A 75 19.26 4.58 1.63
CA GLY A 75 19.96 5.29 0.58
C GLY A 75 20.06 4.42 -0.66
N LEU A 76 19.27 4.79 -1.67
CA LEU A 76 19.31 4.35 -3.06
C LEU A 76 18.64 5.37 -3.94
#